data_AF-A0A5J6Z7S9-F1
#
_entry.id   AF-A0A5J6Z7S9-F1
#
_cell.length_a   1.000
_cell.length_b   1.000
_cell.length_c   1.000
_cell.angle_alpha   90.00
_cell.angle_beta   90.00
_cell.angle_gamma   90.00
#
_symmetry.space_group_name_H-M   'P 1'
#
loop_
_entity.id
_entity.type
_entity.pdbx_description
1 polymer ?
#
loop_
_entity_poly.entity_id
_entity_poly.type
_entity_poly.pdbx_seq_one_letter_code
_entity_poly.pdbx_strand_id
1 'polypeptide(L)'
;MTVYNGRSKAFRAERLRLFEEGKRRCITCHRVKRIATCYTTSVRGANGINGQCNHCRRSSHRKRYSGLYEALRDGERRARKAGLRADHFSPGELMDYWRSVGIDPWVCAVTGEQLTQATRNVDHVQPLDAPDSAGHTITNVVPVLAEYNRWKGSKSVVEALASWWDAPGNDPKDPEGIEGAFVIEGWFEPERGSVER
;
A
#
# COMPACT_ATOMS: atom_id res chain seq x y z
N MET A 1 0.11 16.10 -30.60
CA MET A 1 -0.81 15.95 -29.45
C MET A 1 -1.21 17.33 -28.95
N THR A 2 -2.49 17.68 -28.98
CA THR A 2 -2.97 19.00 -28.52
C THR A 2 -2.82 19.09 -26.99
N VAL A 3 -1.90 19.93 -26.50
CA VAL A 3 -1.74 20.19 -25.07
C VAL A 3 -2.94 21.01 -24.61
N TYR A 4 -3.81 20.39 -23.83
CA TYR A 4 -5.07 21.00 -23.45
C TYR A 4 -4.90 21.82 -22.16
N ASN A 5 -4.86 23.15 -22.28
CA ASN A 5 -4.67 24.05 -21.14
C ASN A 5 -5.99 24.23 -20.39
N GLY A 6 -6.15 23.49 -19.28
CA GLY A 6 -7.32 23.58 -18.39
C GLY A 6 -7.51 24.93 -17.68
N ARG A 7 -6.55 25.85 -17.80
CA ARG A 7 -6.65 27.23 -17.26
C ARG A 7 -7.10 28.24 -18.32
N SER A 8 -7.10 27.87 -19.61
CA SER A 8 -7.48 28.77 -20.70
C SER A 8 -8.91 29.29 -20.57
N LYS A 9 -9.17 30.50 -21.07
CA LYS A 9 -10.51 31.08 -21.13
C LYS A 9 -11.46 30.19 -21.95
N ALA A 10 -10.97 29.66 -23.08
CA ALA A 10 -11.72 28.73 -23.92
C ALA A 10 -12.17 27.47 -23.17
N PHE A 11 -11.28 26.84 -22.39
CA PHE A 11 -11.64 25.67 -21.59
C PHE A 11 -12.71 25.98 -20.53
N ARG A 12 -12.62 27.16 -19.88
CA ARG A 12 -13.60 27.58 -18.87
C ARG A 12 -14.97 27.81 -19.49
N ALA A 13 -15.02 28.47 -20.66
CA ALA A 13 -16.25 28.70 -21.41
C ALA A 13 -16.89 27.37 -21.87
N GLU A 14 -16.09 26.48 -22.46
CA GLU A 14 -16.57 25.15 -22.86
C GLU A 14 -17.10 24.35 -21.67
N ARG A 15 -16.43 24.42 -20.52
CA ARG A 15 -16.86 23.71 -19.31
C ARG A 15 -18.22 24.20 -18.80
N LEU A 16 -18.49 25.50 -18.84
CA LEU A 16 -19.79 26.06 -18.46
C LEU A 16 -20.89 25.58 -19.40
N ARG A 17 -20.67 25.69 -20.73
CA ARG A 17 -21.59 25.18 -21.74
C ARG A 17 -21.90 23.68 -21.56
N LEU A 18 -20.86 22.86 -21.39
CA LEU A 18 -21.04 21.42 -21.18
C LEU A 18 -21.82 21.14 -19.89
N PHE A 19 -21.62 21.93 -18.84
CA PHE A 19 -22.32 21.75 -17.57
C PHE A 19 -23.82 21.97 -17.71
N GLU A 20 -24.23 22.99 -18.46
CA GLU A 20 -25.64 23.23 -18.82
C GLU A 20 -26.26 22.04 -19.58
N GLU A 21 -25.47 21.38 -20.44
CA GLU A 21 -25.88 20.14 -21.12
C GLU A 21 -25.81 18.87 -20.22
N GLY A 22 -25.50 18.99 -18.94
CA GLY A 22 -25.32 17.85 -18.03
C GLY A 22 -24.07 17.01 -18.34
N LYS A 23 -23.07 17.59 -19.01
CA LYS A 23 -21.83 16.94 -19.46
C LYS A 23 -20.59 17.64 -18.90
N ARG A 24 -19.45 16.94 -18.98
CA ARG A 24 -18.15 17.50 -18.63
C ARG A 24 -17.03 16.80 -19.38
N ARG A 25 -16.00 17.57 -19.75
CA ARG A 25 -14.74 17.04 -20.29
C ARG A 25 -13.79 16.63 -19.17
N CYS A 26 -13.26 15.41 -19.26
CA CYS A 26 -12.28 14.92 -18.30
C CYS A 26 -10.94 15.58 -18.57
N ILE A 27 -10.28 16.14 -17.55
CA ILE A 27 -8.96 16.78 -17.72
C ILE A 27 -7.82 15.79 -18.01
N THR A 28 -8.05 14.49 -17.79
CA THR A 28 -7.03 13.44 -17.99
C THR A 28 -7.17 12.73 -19.33
N CYS A 29 -8.38 12.26 -19.67
CA CYS A 29 -8.60 11.55 -20.94
C CYS A 29 -9.24 12.41 -22.03
N HIS A 30 -9.53 13.68 -21.73
CA HIS A 30 -10.09 14.67 -22.65
C HIS A 30 -11.43 14.30 -23.30
N ARG A 31 -12.10 13.21 -22.89
CA ARG A 31 -13.43 12.82 -23.39
C ARG A 31 -14.54 13.60 -22.67
N VAL A 32 -15.53 14.06 -23.43
CA VAL A 32 -16.79 14.63 -22.90
C VAL A 32 -17.70 13.49 -22.49
N LYS A 33 -18.22 13.52 -21.27
CA LYS A 33 -19.09 12.47 -20.70
C LYS A 33 -20.21 13.08 -19.87
N ARG A 34 -21.29 12.33 -19.65
CA ARG A 34 -22.39 12.74 -18.77
C ARG A 34 -21.91 12.89 -17.32
N ILE A 35 -22.30 13.97 -16.65
CA ILE A 35 -21.92 14.24 -15.26
C ILE A 35 -22.49 13.16 -14.35
N ALA A 36 -23.79 12.88 -14.46
CA ALA A 36 -24.54 11.99 -13.58
C ALA A 36 -23.94 10.59 -13.44
N THR A 37 -23.34 10.03 -14.50
CA THR A 37 -22.82 8.66 -14.51
C THR A 37 -21.30 8.57 -14.44
N CYS A 38 -20.60 9.57 -14.99
CA CYS A 38 -19.15 9.46 -15.21
C CYS A 38 -18.31 10.29 -14.24
N TYR A 39 -18.92 11.11 -13.38
CA TYR A 39 -18.23 11.96 -12.43
C TYR A 39 -18.80 11.80 -11.03
N THR A 40 -18.07 12.34 -10.06
CA THR A 40 -18.46 12.42 -8.66
C THR A 40 -18.33 13.86 -8.22
N THR A 41 -19.09 14.24 -7.21
CA THR A 41 -19.07 15.59 -6.64
C THR A 41 -17.75 15.85 -5.90
N SER A 42 -17.40 17.13 -5.80
CA SER A 42 -16.24 17.61 -5.05
C SER A 42 -16.43 19.07 -4.69
N VAL A 43 -16.24 19.38 -3.40
CA VAL A 43 -16.34 20.75 -2.87
C VAL A 43 -15.33 21.71 -3.49
N ARG A 44 -14.17 21.20 -3.93
CA ARG A 44 -13.11 21.98 -4.60
C ARG A 44 -13.21 21.93 -6.13
N GLY A 45 -14.16 21.15 -6.66
CA GLY A 45 -14.34 20.99 -8.10
C GLY A 45 -15.09 22.16 -8.70
N ALA A 46 -14.72 22.58 -9.92
CA ALA A 46 -15.51 23.57 -10.65
C ALA A 46 -16.96 23.08 -10.82
N ASN A 47 -17.94 23.91 -10.47
CA ASN A 47 -19.37 23.58 -10.41
C ASN A 47 -19.70 22.40 -9.48
N GLY A 48 -18.90 22.19 -8.43
CA GLY A 48 -19.09 21.08 -7.49
C GLY A 48 -18.75 19.70 -8.05
N ILE A 49 -18.09 19.62 -9.22
CA ILE A 49 -17.78 18.35 -9.91
C ILE A 49 -16.28 18.16 -10.07
N ASN A 50 -15.80 16.93 -9.86
CA ASN A 50 -14.41 16.57 -10.10
C ASN A 50 -13.96 16.86 -11.55
N GLY A 51 -12.73 17.34 -11.72
CA GLY A 51 -12.13 17.57 -13.04
C GLY A 51 -11.85 16.26 -13.81
N GLN A 52 -11.57 15.18 -13.08
CA GLN A 52 -11.32 13.85 -13.63
C GLN A 52 -12.58 13.00 -13.60
N CYS A 53 -12.81 12.21 -14.66
CA CYS A 53 -13.91 11.23 -14.66
C CYS A 53 -13.59 10.05 -13.72
N ASN A 54 -14.63 9.37 -13.25
CA ASN A 54 -14.55 8.24 -12.31
C ASN A 54 -13.60 7.14 -12.82
N HIS A 55 -13.57 6.87 -14.13
CA HIS A 55 -12.64 5.92 -14.73
C HIS A 55 -11.17 6.34 -14.58
N CYS A 56 -10.84 7.59 -14.95
CA CYS A 56 -9.47 8.11 -14.82
C CYS A 56 -9.04 8.19 -13.36
N ARG A 57 -9.96 8.58 -12.47
CA ARG A 57 -9.69 8.60 -11.02
C ARG A 57 -9.39 7.20 -10.50
N ARG A 58 -10.21 6.20 -10.83
CA ARG A 58 -9.98 4.79 -10.45
C ARG A 58 -8.67 4.27 -11.04
N SER A 59 -8.37 4.57 -12.30
CA SER A 59 -7.11 4.16 -12.94
C SER A 59 -5.89 4.80 -12.25
N SER A 60 -5.95 6.09 -11.93
CA SER A 60 -4.89 6.78 -11.17
C SER A 60 -4.73 6.21 -9.77
N HIS A 61 -5.85 5.90 -9.09
CA HIS A 61 -5.82 5.27 -7.77
C HIS A 61 -5.18 3.87 -7.81
N ARG A 62 -5.59 3.04 -8.79
CA ARG A 62 -4.98 1.72 -9.03
C ARG A 62 -3.50 1.81 -9.34
N LYS A 63 -3.06 2.80 -10.13
CA LYS A 63 -1.63 3.02 -10.39
C LYS A 63 -0.89 3.42 -9.12
N ARG A 64 -1.44 4.35 -8.33
CA ARG A 64 -0.80 4.85 -7.11
C ARG A 64 -0.64 3.77 -6.03
N TYR A 65 -1.63 2.89 -5.92
CA TYR A 65 -1.74 1.87 -4.88
C TYR A 65 -1.80 0.46 -5.45
N SER A 66 -1.11 0.22 -6.57
CA SER A 66 -1.13 -1.07 -7.27
C SER A 66 -0.86 -2.21 -6.29
N GLY A 67 -1.70 -3.25 -6.32
CA GLY A 67 -1.63 -4.41 -5.44
C GLY A 67 -2.16 -4.18 -4.02
N LEU A 68 -1.97 -2.98 -3.46
CA LEU A 68 -2.31 -2.69 -2.06
C LEU A 68 -3.83 -2.65 -1.82
N TYR A 69 -4.61 -2.06 -2.73
CA TYR A 69 -6.06 -2.00 -2.58
C TYR A 69 -6.70 -3.40 -2.58
N GLU A 70 -6.30 -4.24 -3.53
CA GLU A 70 -6.77 -5.61 -3.65
C GLU A 70 -6.35 -6.45 -2.43
N ALA A 71 -5.11 -6.29 -1.95
CA ALA A 71 -4.61 -7.01 -0.79
C ALA A 71 -5.35 -6.66 0.51
N LEU A 72 -5.66 -5.37 0.73
CA LEU A 72 -6.47 -4.94 1.88
C LEU A 72 -7.89 -5.48 1.82
N ARG A 73 -8.54 -5.37 0.66
CA ARG A 73 -9.89 -5.91 0.48
C ARG A 73 -9.94 -7.43 0.69
N ASP A 74 -8.90 -8.15 0.26
CA ASP A 74 -8.81 -9.59 0.49
C ASP A 74 -8.58 -9.92 1.98
N GLY A 75 -7.69 -9.19 2.65
CA GLY A 75 -7.46 -9.32 4.10
C GLY A 75 -8.73 -9.07 4.92
N GLU A 76 -9.45 -7.98 4.63
CA GLU A 76 -10.75 -7.66 5.23
C GLU A 76 -11.76 -8.79 5.04
N ARG A 77 -11.88 -9.30 3.81
CA ARG A 77 -12.77 -10.42 3.47
C ARG A 77 -12.41 -11.71 4.22
N ARG A 78 -11.12 -12.05 4.30
CA ARG A 78 -10.63 -13.24 5.02
C ARG A 78 -10.92 -13.14 6.52
N ALA A 79 -10.66 -11.99 7.14
CA ALA A 79 -10.96 -11.75 8.55
C ALA A 79 -12.47 -11.87 8.85
N ARG A 80 -13.33 -11.28 8.02
CA ARG A 80 -14.80 -11.43 8.16
C ARG A 80 -15.24 -12.89 8.06
N LYS A 81 -14.69 -13.65 7.11
CA LYS A 81 -15.02 -15.07 6.96
C LYS A 81 -14.61 -15.89 8.18
N ALA A 82 -13.52 -15.50 8.86
CA ALA A 82 -13.05 -16.13 10.08
C ALA A 82 -13.79 -15.67 11.35
N GLY A 83 -14.77 -14.75 11.25
CA GLY A 83 -15.47 -14.20 12.41
C GLY A 83 -14.61 -13.24 13.25
N LEU A 84 -13.50 -12.76 12.70
CA LEU A 84 -12.58 -11.84 13.36
C LEU A 84 -12.93 -10.38 13.07
N ARG A 85 -12.33 -9.48 13.86
CA ARG A 85 -12.39 -8.03 13.61
C ARG A 85 -11.86 -7.71 12.21
N ALA A 86 -12.61 -6.89 11.48
CA ALA A 86 -12.29 -6.51 10.11
C ALA A 86 -12.64 -5.04 9.88
N ASP A 87 -11.67 -4.17 10.17
CA ASP A 87 -11.78 -2.74 10.00
C ASP A 87 -11.60 -2.39 8.51
N HIS A 88 -12.34 -1.38 8.05
CA HIS A 88 -12.18 -0.85 6.70
C HIS A 88 -11.32 0.41 6.75
N PHE A 89 -10.21 0.40 6.01
CA PHE A 89 -9.33 1.56 5.85
C PHE A 89 -8.77 1.61 4.42
N SER A 90 -8.52 2.81 3.94
CA SER A 90 -7.97 3.06 2.62
C SER A 90 -6.45 2.83 2.58
N PRO A 91 -5.88 2.56 1.39
CA PRO A 91 -4.43 2.51 1.21
C PRO A 91 -3.70 3.78 1.68
N GLY A 92 -4.35 4.94 1.59
CA GLY A 92 -3.79 6.21 2.08
C GLY A 92 -3.69 6.23 3.60
N GLU A 93 -4.79 5.90 4.29
CA GLU A 93 -4.83 5.83 5.76
C GLU A 93 -3.78 4.85 6.31
N LEU A 94 -3.64 3.68 5.67
CA LEU A 94 -2.62 2.70 6.08
C LEU A 94 -1.19 3.24 5.91
N MET A 95 -0.88 3.88 4.78
CA MET A 95 0.45 4.46 4.57
C MET A 95 0.76 5.58 5.55
N ASP A 96 -0.24 6.40 5.88
CA ASP A 96 -0.07 7.49 6.83
C ASP A 96 0.10 6.94 8.25
N TYR A 97 -0.65 5.90 8.62
CA TYR A 97 -0.44 5.17 9.87
C TYR A 97 0.96 4.58 9.96
N TRP A 98 1.42 3.83 8.96
CA TRP A 98 2.77 3.24 8.96
C TRP A 98 3.85 4.29 9.21
N ARG A 99 3.81 5.41 8.48
CA ARG A 99 4.75 6.51 8.69
C ARG A 99 4.67 7.07 10.10
N SER A 100 3.46 7.20 10.67
CA SER A 100 3.28 7.74 12.02
C SER A 100 3.88 6.85 13.12
N VAL A 101 4.04 5.54 12.87
CA VAL A 101 4.64 4.58 13.80
C VAL A 101 6.06 4.15 13.39
N GLY A 102 6.68 4.87 12.45
CA GLY A 102 8.06 4.60 12.03
C GLY A 102 8.25 3.44 11.04
N ILE A 103 7.18 2.91 10.45
CA ILE A 103 7.24 1.89 9.41
C ILE A 103 7.33 2.57 8.04
N ASP A 104 8.39 2.28 7.27
CA ASP A 104 8.49 2.73 5.89
C ASP A 104 7.58 1.87 4.97
N PRO A 105 6.59 2.46 4.26
CA PRO A 105 5.73 1.74 3.32
C PRO A 105 6.46 1.10 2.13
N TRP A 106 7.74 1.41 1.93
CA TRP A 106 8.58 0.93 0.85
C TRP A 106 9.73 0.05 1.33
N VAL A 107 9.72 -0.36 2.60
CA VAL A 107 10.66 -1.35 3.14
C VAL A 107 9.85 -2.53 3.68
N CYS A 108 10.30 -3.74 3.39
CA CYS A 108 9.70 -4.95 3.94
C CYS A 108 9.90 -4.95 5.46
N ALA A 109 8.81 -4.91 6.23
CA ALA A 109 8.87 -4.88 7.70
C ALA A 109 9.51 -6.13 8.32
N VAL A 110 9.67 -7.20 7.52
CA VAL A 110 10.23 -8.47 7.98
C VAL A 110 11.67 -8.66 7.49
N THR A 111 11.96 -8.38 6.22
CA THR A 111 13.28 -8.65 5.62
C THR A 111 14.17 -7.43 5.48
N GLY A 112 13.64 -6.22 5.66
CA GLY A 112 14.38 -4.97 5.41
C GLY A 112 14.57 -4.62 3.92
N GLU A 113 14.09 -5.45 3.00
CA GLU A 113 14.27 -5.22 1.56
C GLU A 113 13.41 -4.07 1.03
N GLN A 114 13.98 -3.34 0.06
CA GLN A 114 13.26 -2.30 -0.67
C GLN A 114 12.10 -2.87 -1.50
N LEU A 115 10.94 -2.25 -1.35
CA LEU A 115 9.70 -2.60 -2.02
C LEU A 115 9.42 -1.64 -3.17
N THR A 116 8.82 -2.17 -4.23
CA THR A 116 8.30 -1.42 -5.36
C THR A 116 6.78 -1.54 -5.38
N GLN A 117 6.10 -0.78 -6.25
CA GLN A 117 4.67 -0.97 -6.46
C GLN A 117 4.31 -2.38 -6.97
N ALA A 118 5.26 -3.07 -7.62
CA ALA A 118 5.05 -4.43 -8.14
C ALA A 118 5.32 -5.51 -7.08
N THR A 119 6.24 -5.24 -6.14
CA THR A 119 6.73 -6.24 -5.17
C THR A 119 6.11 -6.09 -3.78
N ARG A 120 5.52 -4.93 -3.47
CA ARG A 120 4.85 -4.69 -2.19
C ARG A 120 3.55 -5.47 -2.06
N ASN A 121 3.40 -6.16 -0.93
CA ASN A 121 2.16 -6.75 -0.45
C ASN A 121 1.95 -6.35 1.02
N VAL A 122 0.89 -6.87 1.64
CA VAL A 122 0.66 -6.75 3.08
C VAL A 122 0.59 -8.13 3.72
N ASP A 123 1.01 -8.20 4.97
CA ASP A 123 0.81 -9.35 5.84
C ASP A 123 0.22 -8.92 7.17
N HIS A 124 -0.42 -9.88 7.85
CA HIS A 124 -0.92 -9.69 9.20
C HIS A 124 0.17 -10.04 10.21
N VAL A 125 0.49 -9.13 11.14
CA VAL A 125 1.52 -9.38 12.17
C VAL A 125 1.14 -10.59 13.02
N GLN A 126 -0.12 -10.61 13.48
CA GLN A 126 -0.78 -11.77 14.03
C GLN A 126 -1.59 -12.44 12.93
N PRO A 127 -1.30 -13.72 12.58
CA PRO A 127 -2.07 -14.47 11.61
C PRO A 127 -3.57 -14.49 11.92
N LEU A 128 -4.41 -14.59 10.87
CA LEU A 128 -5.87 -14.64 11.02
C LEU A 128 -6.39 -15.97 11.59
N ASP A 129 -5.56 -17.01 11.68
CA ASP A 129 -5.89 -18.30 12.28
C ASP A 129 -5.44 -18.41 13.74
N ALA A 130 -4.73 -17.40 14.27
CA ALA A 130 -4.33 -17.37 15.66
C ALA A 130 -5.56 -17.19 16.59
N PRO A 131 -5.63 -17.91 17.73
CA PRO A 131 -6.78 -17.86 18.64
C PRO A 131 -7.14 -16.44 19.12
N ASP A 132 -6.13 -15.61 19.37
CA ASP A 132 -6.28 -14.24 19.85
C ASP A 132 -5.90 -13.19 18.78
N SER A 133 -6.12 -13.53 17.50
CA SER A 133 -5.80 -12.64 16.39
C SER A 133 -6.52 -11.30 16.51
N ALA A 134 -5.77 -10.20 16.42
CA ALA A 134 -6.34 -8.87 16.28
C ALA A 134 -7.18 -8.69 14.99
N GLY A 135 -7.17 -9.65 14.06
CA GLY A 135 -7.93 -9.63 12.82
C GLY A 135 -7.34 -8.68 11.78
N HIS A 136 -8.16 -8.19 10.86
CA HIS A 136 -7.74 -7.19 9.87
C HIS A 136 -7.96 -5.79 10.43
N THR A 137 -6.94 -5.27 11.12
CA THR A 137 -6.92 -3.93 11.72
C THR A 137 -5.69 -3.16 11.24
N ILE A 138 -5.76 -1.83 11.30
CA ILE A 138 -4.67 -0.97 10.81
C ILE A 138 -3.34 -1.23 11.55
N THR A 139 -3.42 -1.64 12.82
CA THR A 139 -2.27 -1.95 13.68
C THR A 139 -1.72 -3.37 13.46
N ASN A 140 -2.49 -4.27 12.85
CA ASN A 140 -2.11 -5.65 12.61
C ASN A 140 -1.69 -5.91 11.16
N VAL A 141 -1.48 -4.87 10.34
CA VAL A 141 -1.13 -5.00 8.92
C VAL A 141 0.17 -4.27 8.64
N VAL A 142 1.13 -4.92 7.98
CA VAL A 142 2.49 -4.39 7.70
C VAL A 142 2.89 -4.57 6.23
N PRO A 143 3.78 -3.72 5.69
CA PRO A 143 4.29 -3.90 4.33
C PRO A 143 5.27 -5.07 4.29
N VAL A 144 5.08 -5.97 3.34
CA VAL A 144 5.97 -7.12 3.15
C VAL A 144 6.30 -7.33 1.69
N LEU A 145 7.41 -8.02 1.44
CA LEU A 145 7.75 -8.52 0.13
C LEU A 145 6.75 -9.62 -0.27
N ALA A 146 6.15 -9.50 -1.46
CA ALA A 146 5.15 -10.47 -1.93
C ALA A 146 5.71 -11.89 -2.04
N GLU A 147 7.00 -12.03 -2.33
CA GLU A 147 7.71 -13.30 -2.39
C GLU A 147 7.87 -13.95 -1.02
N TYR A 148 8.38 -13.19 -0.05
CA TYR A 148 8.44 -13.62 1.35
C TYR A 148 7.07 -14.07 1.87
N ASN A 149 6.02 -13.28 1.62
CA ASN A 149 4.66 -13.61 2.08
C ASN A 149 4.15 -14.95 1.50
N ARG A 150 4.44 -15.23 0.22
CA ARG A 150 4.13 -16.54 -0.39
C ARG A 150 4.94 -17.67 0.22
N TRP A 151 6.22 -17.43 0.50
CA TRP A 151 7.13 -18.43 1.06
C TRP A 151 6.82 -18.74 2.55
N LYS A 152 6.38 -17.73 3.31
CA LYS A 152 5.97 -17.86 4.72
C LYS A 152 4.76 -18.79 4.86
N GLY A 153 3.73 -18.61 4.04
CA GLY A 153 2.49 -19.39 4.15
C GLY A 153 1.87 -19.27 5.54
N SER A 154 1.65 -20.40 6.21
CA SER A 154 1.12 -20.47 7.59
C SER A 154 2.20 -20.54 8.68
N LYS A 155 3.50 -20.46 8.34
CA LYS A 155 4.58 -20.49 9.34
C LYS A 155 4.50 -19.26 10.23
N SER A 156 4.97 -19.38 11.48
CA SER A 156 5.17 -18.21 12.34
C SER A 156 6.21 -17.27 11.71
N VAL A 157 6.12 -15.96 11.98
CA VAL A 157 7.05 -14.97 11.43
C VAL A 157 8.50 -15.29 11.82
N VAL A 158 8.72 -15.80 13.04
CA VAL A 158 10.05 -16.15 13.56
C VAL A 158 10.67 -17.33 12.80
N GLU A 159 9.94 -18.43 12.66
CA GLU A 159 10.41 -19.61 11.90
C GLU A 159 10.62 -19.27 10.42
N ALA A 160 9.73 -18.46 9.87
CA ALA A 160 9.83 -18.00 8.50
C ALA A 160 11.06 -17.10 8.30
N LEU A 161 11.31 -16.13 9.17
CA LEU A 161 12.47 -15.25 9.01
C LEU A 161 13.79 -16.00 9.13
N ALA A 162 13.92 -16.90 10.12
CA ALA A 162 15.13 -17.69 10.31
C ALA A 162 15.49 -18.51 9.06
N SER A 163 14.54 -19.29 8.54
CA SER A 163 14.79 -20.09 7.34
C SER A 163 14.83 -19.29 6.03
N TRP A 164 14.38 -18.03 6.01
CA TRP A 164 14.50 -17.15 4.84
C TRP A 164 15.95 -16.71 4.67
N TRP A 165 16.62 -16.31 5.75
CA TRP A 165 18.04 -15.90 5.71
C TRP A 165 19.00 -17.07 5.53
N ASP A 166 18.61 -18.29 5.90
CA ASP A 166 19.41 -19.49 5.63
C ASP A 166 19.33 -19.95 4.15
N ALA A 167 18.42 -19.39 3.35
CA ALA A 167 18.24 -19.78 1.96
C ALA A 167 19.25 -19.05 1.03
N PRO A 168 19.93 -19.78 0.11
CA PRO A 168 20.92 -19.17 -0.79
C PRO A 168 20.33 -18.01 -1.60
N GLY A 169 20.97 -16.83 -1.54
CA GLY A 169 20.55 -15.63 -2.28
C GLY A 169 19.59 -14.70 -1.54
N ASN A 170 19.22 -15.04 -0.30
CA ASN A 170 18.37 -14.22 0.59
C ASN A 170 19.16 -13.59 1.74
N ASP A 171 20.49 -13.49 1.60
CA ASP A 171 21.36 -12.89 2.61
C ASP A 171 20.84 -11.50 3.01
N PRO A 172 20.85 -11.14 4.32
CA PRO A 172 20.44 -9.83 4.77
C PRO A 172 21.21 -8.78 3.97
N LYS A 173 20.49 -7.96 3.22
CA LYS A 173 21.11 -6.79 2.59
C LYS A 173 21.27 -5.77 3.69
N ASP A 174 22.50 -5.36 3.94
CA ASP A 174 22.74 -4.20 4.79
C ASP A 174 21.82 -3.07 4.31
N PRO A 175 21.02 -2.47 5.20
CA PRO A 175 20.19 -1.36 4.81
C PRO A 175 21.14 -0.24 4.37
N GLU A 176 21.24 -0.01 3.05
CA GLU A 176 22.01 1.10 2.51
C GLU A 176 21.57 2.40 3.22
N GLY A 177 22.46 2.96 4.05
CA GLY A 177 22.23 4.22 4.74
C GLY A 177 21.80 4.16 6.21
N ILE A 178 21.84 3.01 6.90
CA ILE A 178 21.85 3.01 8.37
C ILE A 178 23.31 3.06 8.84
N GLU A 179 23.85 4.26 8.95
CA GLU A 179 25.06 4.48 9.75
C GLU A 179 24.78 4.03 11.19
N GLY A 180 25.33 2.88 11.58
CA GLY A 180 25.88 2.62 12.91
C GLY A 180 25.03 2.92 14.15
N ALA A 181 23.70 2.93 14.07
CA ALA A 181 22.86 3.19 15.23
C ALA A 181 22.18 1.90 15.67
N PHE A 182 22.89 1.07 16.42
CA PHE A 182 22.41 0.26 17.56
C PHE A 182 23.53 -0.71 17.97
N VAL A 183 24.66 -0.16 18.45
CA VAL A 183 25.49 -0.91 19.40
C VAL A 183 24.73 -0.88 20.72
N ILE A 184 24.13 -1.99 21.12
CA ILE A 184 23.72 -2.16 22.52
C ILE A 184 25.02 -2.38 23.30
N GLU A 185 25.56 -1.33 23.91
CA GLU A 185 26.69 -1.48 24.84
C GLU A 185 26.31 -2.51 25.91
N GLY A 186 27.03 -3.64 25.96
CA GLY A 186 26.87 -4.67 26.98
C GLY A 186 26.44 -6.07 26.50
N TRP A 187 26.18 -6.30 25.21
CA TRP A 187 26.04 -7.67 24.69
C TRP A 187 27.41 -8.29 24.41
N PHE A 188 27.89 -9.10 25.36
CA PHE A 188 29.03 -10.01 25.16
C PHE A 188 28.54 -11.25 24.39
N GLU A 189 29.07 -11.48 23.20
CA GLU A 189 29.00 -12.79 22.56
C GLU A 189 29.85 -13.77 23.39
N PRO A 190 29.33 -14.93 23.82
CA PRO A 190 30.19 -15.98 24.37
C PRO A 190 31.05 -16.52 23.23
N GLU A 191 32.37 -16.48 23.41
CA GLU A 191 33.33 -17.07 22.48
C GLU A 191 32.93 -18.52 22.17
N ARG A 192 32.73 -18.81 20.88
CA ARG A 192 32.58 -20.19 20.40
C ARG A 192 33.92 -20.89 20.55
N GLY A 193 34.17 -21.43 21.74
CA GLY A 193 35.21 -22.42 21.96
C GLY A 193 34.95 -23.62 21.04
N SER A 194 35.87 -23.86 20.13
CA SER A 194 35.94 -25.04 19.27
C SER A 194 35.84 -26.31 20.11
N VAL A 195 34.75 -27.05 19.94
CA VAL A 195 34.69 -28.45 20.36
C VAL A 195 35.50 -29.25 19.35
N GLU A 196 36.79 -29.43 19.64
CA GLU A 196 37.54 -30.57 19.10
C GLU A 196 37.18 -31.83 19.91
N ARG A 197 37.23 -32.96 19.20
CA ARG A 197 36.62 -34.27 19.49
C ARG A 197 36.92 -34.87 20.85
#